data_AF-A0A1I0LTV1-F1
#
_entry.id   AF-A0A1I0LTV1-F1
#
_cell.length_a   1.000
_cell.length_b   1.000
_cell.length_c   1.000
_cell.angle_alpha   90.00
_cell.angle_beta   90.00
_cell.angle_gamma   90.00
#
_symmetry.space_group_name_H-M   'P 1'
#
loop_
_entity.id
_entity.type
_entity.pdbx_description
1 polymer ?
#
loop_
_entity_poly.entity_id
_entity_poly.type
_entity_poly.pdbx_seq_one_letter_code
_entity_poly.pdbx_strand_id
1 'polypeptide(L)'
;MTPRLTPRRLEFLQLLAKEGKALLYASYEDIPGYGLNKADVDALVTLGFITVGEPTWHRNTVRETVLTDAGRAELERRGNSS
;
A
#
# COMPACT_ATOMS: atom_id res chain seq x y z
N MET A 1 12.54 16.50 -3.28
CA MET A 1 11.40 16.23 -4.20
C MET A 1 10.45 15.29 -3.50
N THR A 2 9.22 15.71 -3.17
CA THR A 2 8.20 14.79 -2.66
C THR A 2 7.72 13.96 -3.85
N PRO A 3 7.95 12.64 -3.88
CA PRO A 3 7.53 11.82 -5.01
C PRO A 3 6.01 11.89 -5.14
N ARG A 4 5.54 12.15 -6.36
CA ARG A 4 4.10 12.28 -6.63
C ARG A 4 3.43 10.93 -6.41
N LEU A 5 2.58 10.85 -5.38
CA LEU A 5 1.59 9.80 -5.25
C LEU A 5 0.61 9.93 -6.42
N THR A 6 0.56 8.90 -7.26
CA THR A 6 -0.46 8.77 -8.31
C THR A 6 -1.84 8.58 -7.65
N PRO A 7 -2.95 8.89 -8.36
CA PRO A 7 -4.29 8.66 -7.84
C PRO A 7 -4.51 7.22 -7.34
N ARG A 8 -3.99 6.21 -8.07
CA ARG A 8 -4.08 4.80 -7.68
C ARG A 8 -3.34 4.47 -6.38
N ARG A 9 -2.14 5.02 -6.19
CA ARG A 9 -1.41 4.87 -4.93
C ARG A 9 -2.17 5.48 -3.77
N LEU A 10 -2.80 6.64 -3.99
CA LEU A 10 -3.63 7.28 -2.97
C LEU A 10 -4.86 6.45 -2.61
N GLU A 11 -5.59 5.93 -3.62
CA GLU A 11 -6.74 5.03 -3.42
C GLU A 11 -6.35 3.79 -2.60
N PHE A 12 -5.20 3.19 -2.89
CA PHE A 12 -4.72 2.02 -2.14
C PHE A 12 -4.38 2.37 -0.68
N LEU A 13 -3.72 3.51 -0.44
CA LEU A 13 -3.46 3.97 0.93
C LEU A 13 -4.78 4.23 1.69
N GLN A 14 -5.79 4.81 1.04
CA GLN A 14 -7.12 5.01 1.62
C GLN A 14 -7.82 3.69 1.94
N LEU A 15 -7.70 2.69 1.05
CA LEU A 15 -8.21 1.35 1.31
C LEU A 15 -7.55 0.73 2.55
N LEU A 16 -6.22 0.80 2.65
CA LEU A 16 -5.49 0.31 3.84
C LEU A 16 -5.90 1.06 5.11
N ALA A 17 -6.14 2.37 5.03
CA ALA A 17 -6.62 3.16 6.17
C ALA A 17 -8.01 2.70 6.66
N LYS A 18 -8.87 2.28 5.74
CA LYS A 18 -10.24 1.83 6.02
C LYS A 18 -10.29 0.37 6.50
N GLU A 19 -9.59 -0.52 5.82
CA GLU A 19 -9.62 -1.97 6.08
C GLU A 19 -8.58 -2.40 7.14
N GLY A 20 -7.66 -1.52 7.50
CA GLY A 20 -6.52 -1.78 8.39
C GLY A 20 -5.37 -2.55 7.73
N LYS A 21 -5.69 -3.38 6.72
CA LYS A 21 -4.73 -4.20 5.98
C LYS A 21 -5.25 -4.63 4.61
N ALA A 22 -4.35 -5.00 3.73
CA ALA A 22 -4.63 -5.73 2.49
C ALA A 22 -3.75 -6.98 2.42
N LEU A 23 -4.26 -8.04 1.80
CA LEU A 23 -3.47 -9.22 1.50
C LEU A 23 -2.95 -9.08 0.07
N LEU A 24 -1.63 -9.19 -0.10
CA LEU A 24 -0.98 -9.20 -1.40
C LEU A 24 -0.40 -10.59 -1.67
N TYR A 25 -0.67 -11.15 -2.84
CA TYR A 25 0.02 -12.37 -3.25
C TYR A 25 1.50 -12.06 -3.54
N ALA A 26 2.39 -13.01 -3.24
CA ALA A 26 3.83 -12.92 -3.50
C ALA A 26 4.14 -12.85 -5.00
N SER A 27 3.25 -13.42 -5.83
CA SER A 27 3.27 -13.27 -7.29
C SER A 27 2.81 -11.88 -7.74
N TYR A 28 2.22 -11.09 -6.84
CA TYR A 28 1.64 -9.78 -7.11
C TYR A 28 0.51 -9.80 -8.17
N GLU A 29 -0.06 -10.98 -8.42
CA GLU A 29 -1.12 -11.21 -9.42
C GLU A 29 -2.46 -10.58 -9.03
N ASP A 30 -2.65 -10.27 -7.74
CA ASP A 30 -3.82 -9.61 -7.18
C ASP A 30 -3.70 -8.08 -7.12
N ILE A 31 -2.48 -7.54 -7.27
CA ILE A 31 -2.25 -6.09 -7.33
C ILE A 31 -3.14 -5.39 -8.38
N PRO A 32 -3.37 -5.95 -9.60
CA PRO A 32 -4.29 -5.34 -10.56
C PRO A 32 -5.72 -5.17 -10.03
N GLY A 33 -6.17 -5.99 -9.07
CA GLY A 33 -7.44 -5.82 -8.38
C GLY A 33 -7.52 -4.51 -7.58
N TYR A 34 -6.37 -3.95 -7.18
CA TYR A 34 -6.23 -2.64 -6.57
C TYR A 34 -5.84 -1.54 -7.57
N GLY A 35 -5.81 -1.84 -8.87
CA GLY A 35 -5.40 -0.90 -9.91
C GLY A 35 -3.93 -0.47 -9.81
N LEU A 36 -3.10 -1.25 -9.13
CA LEU A 36 -1.68 -1.01 -8.94
C LEU A 36 -0.85 -1.98 -9.82
N ASN A 37 0.47 -1.76 -9.85
CA ASN A 37 1.43 -2.78 -10.28
C ASN A 37 2.52 -2.97 -9.21
N LYS A 38 3.42 -3.95 -9.40
CA LYS A 38 4.52 -4.21 -8.46
C LYS A 38 5.37 -2.96 -8.17
N ALA A 39 5.68 -2.16 -9.19
CA ALA A 39 6.48 -0.96 -9.03
C ALA A 39 5.78 0.12 -8.17
N ASP A 40 4.45 0.17 -8.18
CA ASP A 40 3.69 1.05 -7.28
C ASP A 40 3.80 0.61 -5.82
N VAL A 41 3.68 -0.70 -5.56
CA VAL A 41 3.86 -1.25 -4.20
C VAL A 41 5.29 -1.04 -3.73
N ASP A 42 6.29 -1.34 -4.57
CA ASP A 42 7.70 -1.11 -4.25
C ASP A 42 7.96 0.37 -3.95
N ALA A 43 7.36 1.29 -4.73
CA ALA A 43 7.45 2.71 -4.46
C ALA A 43 6.82 3.08 -3.11
N LEU A 44 5.62 2.59 -2.79
CA LEU A 44 4.96 2.86 -1.51
C LEU A 44 5.77 2.34 -0.31
N VAL A 45 6.40 1.17 -0.45
CA VAL A 45 7.33 0.61 0.56
C VAL A 45 8.58 1.49 0.67
N THR A 46 9.17 1.89 -0.45
CA THR A 46 10.38 2.76 -0.47
C THR A 46 10.10 4.12 0.16
N LEU A 47 8.88 4.63 0.02
CA LEU A 47 8.43 5.86 0.67
C LEU A 47 8.07 5.68 2.15
N GLY A 48 8.07 4.44 2.64
CA GLY A 48 7.72 4.12 4.00
C GLY A 48 6.25 4.33 4.32
N PHE A 49 5.36 4.39 3.32
CA PHE A 49 3.92 4.60 3.53
C PHE A 49 3.18 3.31 3.86
N ILE A 50 3.73 2.17 3.45
CA ILE A 50 3.20 0.85 3.78
C ILE A 50 4.35 -0.06 4.23
N THR A 51 4.02 -1.06 5.03
CA THR A 51 4.89 -2.23 5.25
C THR A 51 4.24 -3.46 4.65
N VAL A 52 5.07 -4.35 4.12
CA VAL A 52 4.66 -5.65 3.61
C VAL A 52 5.29 -6.69 4.52
N GLY A 53 4.46 -7.39 5.28
CA GLY A 53 4.83 -8.39 6.25
C GLY A 53 5.41 -9.65 5.62
N GLU A 54 5.90 -10.52 6.50
CA GLU A 54 6.37 -11.85 6.12
C GLU A 54 5.21 -12.70 5.58
N PRO A 55 5.49 -13.67 4.70
CA PRO A 55 4.46 -14.50 4.14
C PRO A 55 3.80 -15.39 5.21
N THR A 56 2.46 -15.34 5.33
CA THR A 56 1.73 -15.95 6.48
C THR A 56 0.97 -17.25 6.17
N TRP A 57 1.28 -17.99 5.09
CA TRP A 57 0.60 -19.26 4.79
C TRP A 57 1.56 -20.33 4.24
N HIS A 58 1.18 -21.61 4.39
CA HIS A 58 1.85 -22.85 3.98
C HIS A 58 2.45 -22.94 2.55
N ARG A 59 2.38 -21.88 1.74
CA ARG A 59 2.96 -21.81 0.39
C ARG A 59 3.81 -20.56 0.12
N ASN A 60 4.15 -19.73 1.11
CA ASN A 60 4.87 -18.47 0.89
C ASN A 60 4.14 -17.49 -0.05
N THR A 61 2.82 -17.64 -0.23
CA THR A 61 2.10 -16.98 -1.32
C THR A 61 1.40 -15.69 -0.95
N VAL A 62 1.15 -15.38 0.33
CA VAL A 62 0.38 -14.18 0.72
C VAL A 62 1.12 -13.40 1.77
N ARG A 63 1.19 -12.08 1.59
CA ARG A 63 1.85 -11.11 2.47
C ARG A 63 0.82 -10.10 2.94
N GLU A 64 0.81 -9.83 4.24
CA GLU A 64 -0.04 -8.80 4.81
C GLU A 64 0.60 -7.43 4.57
N THR A 65 -0.15 -6.52 3.99
CA THR A 65 0.27 -5.14 3.75
C THR A 65 -0.52 -4.22 4.64
N VAL A 66 0.17 -3.36 5.39
CA VAL A 66 -0.47 -2.43 6.33
C VAL A 66 0.02 -1.01 6.09
N LEU A 67 -0.82 -0.05 6.45
CA LEU A 67 -0.48 1.37 6.42
C LEU A 67 0.45 1.70 7.59
N THR A 68 1.51 2.48 7.33
CA THR A 68 2.36 3.01 8.40
C THR A 68 1.83 4.34 8.93
N ASP A 69 2.38 4.81 10.05
CA ASP A 69 2.10 6.15 10.57
C ASP A 69 2.45 7.25 9.56
N ALA A 70 3.54 7.07 8.80
CA ALA A 70 3.92 8.01 7.74
C ALA A 70 2.90 8.02 6.58
N GLY A 71 2.39 6.84 6.19
CA GLY A 71 1.33 6.73 5.19
C GLY A 71 0.04 7.38 5.66
N ARG A 72 -0.33 7.21 6.94
CA ARG A 72 -1.49 7.85 7.56
C ARG A 72 -1.35 9.37 7.63
N ALA A 73 -0.21 9.87 8.08
CA ALA A 73 0.07 11.31 8.12
C ALA A 73 0.01 11.94 6.72
N GLU A 74 0.50 11.25 5.68
CA GLU A 74 0.42 11.74 4.30
C GLU A 74 -1.03 11.76 3.78
N LEU A 75 -1.87 10.80 4.17
CA LEU A 75 -3.30 10.82 3.87
C LEU A 75 -4.01 12.01 4.56
N GLU A 76 -3.75 12.22 5.85
CA GLU A 76 -4.33 13.32 6.62
C GLU A 76 -3.92 14.68 6.05
N ARG A 77 -2.62 14.84 5.71
CA ARG A 77 -2.11 16.06 5.08
C ARG A 77 -2.86 16.39 3.78
N ARG A 78 -3.21 15.37 2.98
CA ARG A 78 -3.97 15.54 1.73
C ARG A 78 -5.47 15.71 1.95
N GLY A 79 -6.04 15.02 2.93
CA GLY A 79 -7.44 15.16 3.32
C GLY A 79 -7.77 16.54 3.91
N ASN A 80 -6.84 17.14 4.65
CA ASN A 80 -6.94 18.51 5.15
C ASN A 80 -6.57 19.57 4.10
N SER A 81 -6.17 19.16 2.89
CA SER A 81 -5.90 20.08 1.77
C SER A 81 -7.10 20.25 0.83
N SER A 82 -8.29 19.77 1.22
CA SER A 82 -9.55 19.88 0.45
C SER A 82 -10.47 20.97 1.03
#